data_AF-A0A8T5BEM8-F1
#
_entry.id   AF-A0A8T5BEM8-F1
#
_cell.length_a   1.000
_cell.length_b   1.000
_cell.length_c   1.000
_cell.angle_alpha   90.00
_cell.angle_beta   90.00
_cell.angle_gamma   90.00
#
_symmetry.space_group_name_H-M   'P 1'
#
loop_
_entity.id
_entity.type
_entity.pdbx_description
1 polymer ?
#
loop_
_entity_poly.entity_id
_entity_poly.type
_entity_poly.pdbx_seq_one_letter_code
_entity_poly.pdbx_strand_id
1 'polypeptide(L)'
;MLKSYLFFTLLRIAEALSDLNKLEASSSVLIKKIEMPQQTFSRHLKELKKLELVETVKSYRGETIKLTTNGYKELALIQALLEKALKIQPSEVKLEGKIFTGLGEGAYYISQPKYREQFIEKLGFNPYPGTLNVKIEEEYLKKVFLIKSYPSIIIEGFVNNKRTFGPVKCYKAVLEGKIECAVISAMRTHYKDDVLEIIAPVNLREALKLKDGDKINFTVFPTH
;
A
#
# COMPACT_ATOMS: atom_id res chain seq x y z
N MET A 1 -6.48 -9.55 14.57
CA MET A 1 -5.03 -9.44 14.81
C MET A 1 -4.44 -10.83 14.63
N LEU A 2 -3.37 -10.97 13.85
CA LEU A 2 -2.70 -12.26 13.65
C LEU A 2 -2.23 -12.82 15.01
N LYS A 3 -2.37 -14.13 15.22
CA LYS A 3 -1.88 -14.79 16.43
C LYS A 3 -0.37 -14.61 16.53
N SER A 4 0.16 -14.28 17.71
CA SER A 4 1.58 -13.93 17.88
C SER A 4 2.55 -14.97 17.32
N TYR A 5 2.27 -16.27 17.51
CA TYR A 5 3.12 -17.34 16.97
C TYR A 5 3.11 -17.41 15.44
N LEU A 6 2.00 -17.05 14.79
CA LEU A 6 1.92 -16.98 13.33
C LEU A 6 2.67 -15.76 12.80
N PHE A 7 2.59 -14.63 13.51
CA PHE A 7 3.37 -13.44 13.19
C PHE A 7 4.87 -13.75 13.18
N PHE A 8 5.40 -14.33 14.27
CA PHE A 8 6.83 -14.67 14.31
C PHE A 8 7.22 -15.66 13.23
N THR A 9 6.34 -16.60 12.86
CA THR A 9 6.63 -17.52 11.75
C THR A 9 6.66 -16.79 10.41
N LEU A 10 5.71 -15.88 10.15
CA LEU A 10 5.69 -15.07 8.94
C LEU A 10 6.94 -14.18 8.83
N LEU A 11 7.33 -13.53 9.92
CA LEU A 11 8.54 -12.72 10.01
C LEU A 11 9.79 -13.58 9.71
N ARG A 12 9.92 -14.74 10.34
CA ARG A 12 11.04 -15.65 10.11
C ARG A 12 11.12 -16.17 8.67
N ILE A 13 9.98 -16.41 8.03
CA ILE A 13 9.95 -16.73 6.59
C ILE A 13 10.47 -15.54 5.77
N ALA A 14 10.02 -14.32 6.06
CA ALA A 14 10.47 -13.12 5.35
C ALA A 14 11.98 -12.86 5.52
N GLU A 15 12.50 -12.98 6.75
CA GLU A 15 13.94 -12.89 7.05
C GLU A 15 14.73 -13.95 6.27
N ALA A 16 14.31 -15.21 6.35
CA ALA A 16 14.98 -16.30 5.65
C ALA A 16 15.05 -16.09 4.13
N LEU A 17 13.97 -15.59 3.52
CA LEU A 17 13.92 -15.25 2.10
C LEU A 17 14.83 -14.07 1.75
N SER A 18 14.84 -13.03 2.59
CA SER A 18 15.71 -11.86 2.45
C SER A 18 17.18 -12.24 2.48
N ASP A 19 17.61 -13.02 3.48
CA ASP A 19 18.99 -13.49 3.59
C ASP A 19 19.43 -14.37 2.41
N LEU A 20 18.48 -15.06 1.78
CA LEU A 20 18.73 -15.87 0.59
C LEU A 20 18.77 -15.04 -0.69
N ASN A 21 18.42 -13.75 -0.62
CA ASN A 21 18.15 -12.90 -1.77
C ASN A 21 17.14 -13.55 -2.75
N LYS A 22 16.07 -14.14 -2.21
CA LYS A 22 15.03 -14.85 -2.99
C LYS A 22 13.64 -14.35 -2.64
N LEU A 23 12.74 -14.40 -3.62
CA LEU A 23 11.31 -14.15 -3.41
C LEU A 23 10.58 -15.41 -2.89
N GLU A 24 11.15 -16.59 -3.13
CA GLU A 24 10.56 -17.87 -2.75
C GLU A 24 11.62 -18.93 -2.45
N ALA A 25 11.29 -19.89 -1.58
CA ALA A 25 12.18 -21.00 -1.22
C ALA A 25 11.39 -22.26 -0.84
N SER A 26 12.00 -23.44 -0.95
CA SER A 26 11.35 -24.69 -0.53
C SER A 26 11.16 -24.73 0.98
N SER A 27 10.15 -25.48 1.44
CA SER A 27 9.91 -25.71 2.88
C SER A 27 11.14 -26.25 3.60
N SER A 28 11.89 -27.17 2.97
CA SER A 28 13.11 -27.75 3.53
C SER A 28 14.23 -26.72 3.73
N VAL A 29 14.36 -25.73 2.84
CA VAL A 29 15.34 -24.65 2.97
C VAL A 29 14.91 -23.70 4.10
N LEU A 30 13.62 -23.33 4.16
CA LEU A 30 13.09 -22.45 5.18
C LEU A 30 13.20 -23.06 6.58
N ILE A 31 12.84 -24.34 6.76
CA ILE A 31 12.94 -25.03 8.05
C ILE A 31 14.37 -25.00 8.59
N LYS A 32 15.37 -25.25 7.74
CA LYS A 32 16.79 -25.20 8.14
C LYS A 32 17.24 -23.81 8.59
N LYS A 33 16.64 -22.75 8.04
CA LYS A 33 16.97 -21.36 8.34
C LYS A 33 16.24 -20.81 9.56
N ILE A 34 15.01 -21.26 9.80
CA ILE A 34 14.08 -20.70 10.81
C ILE A 34 14.29 -21.33 12.21
N GLU A 35 15.19 -22.31 12.35
CA GLU A 35 15.51 -23.01 13.62
C GLU A 35 14.26 -23.46 14.39
N MET A 36 13.25 -23.96 13.66
CA MET A 36 11.96 -24.37 14.21
C MET A 36 11.71 -25.86 13.93
N PRO A 37 11.09 -26.61 14.87
CA PRO A 37 10.68 -27.99 14.61
C PRO A 37 9.77 -28.10 13.38
N GLN A 38 10.03 -29.09 12.52
CA GLN A 38 9.33 -29.29 11.25
C GLN A 38 7.80 -29.41 11.42
N GLN A 39 7.32 -30.11 12.46
CA GLN A 39 5.89 -30.27 12.71
C GLN A 39 5.23 -28.93 13.05
N THR A 40 5.90 -28.11 13.86
CA THR A 40 5.45 -26.77 14.22
C THR A 40 5.38 -25.86 13.01
N PHE A 41 6.47 -25.83 12.22
CA PHE A 41 6.52 -25.04 10.98
C PHE A 41 5.41 -25.45 10.01
N SER A 42 5.21 -26.75 9.81
CA SER A 42 4.17 -27.26 8.90
C SER A 42 2.77 -26.86 9.33
N ARG A 43 2.48 -26.91 10.65
CA ARG A 43 1.20 -26.45 11.21
C ARG A 43 1.00 -24.95 11.00
N HIS A 44 2.00 -24.14 11.32
CA HIS A 44 1.94 -22.69 11.14
C HIS A 44 1.79 -22.31 9.66
N LEU A 45 2.53 -22.98 8.76
CA LEU A 45 2.44 -22.77 7.33
C LEU A 45 1.02 -23.04 6.80
N LYS A 46 0.36 -24.11 7.26
CA LYS A 46 -1.03 -24.40 6.90
C LYS A 46 -1.99 -23.29 7.36
N GLU A 47 -1.80 -22.76 8.56
CA GLU A 47 -2.58 -21.63 9.08
C GLU A 47 -2.31 -20.33 8.28
N LEU A 48 -1.04 -20.01 7.99
CA LEU A 48 -0.66 -18.83 7.21
C LEU A 48 -1.21 -18.90 5.78
N LYS A 49 -1.22 -20.08 5.14
CA LYS A 49 -1.86 -20.28 3.82
C LYS A 49 -3.36 -20.04 3.88
N LYS A 50 -4.04 -20.54 4.92
CA LYS A 50 -5.49 -20.33 5.12
C LYS A 50 -5.82 -18.84 5.29
N LEU A 51 -4.91 -18.07 5.89
CA LEU A 51 -5.01 -16.62 6.04
C LEU A 51 -4.52 -15.86 4.80
N GLU A 52 -4.14 -16.55 3.73
CA GLU A 52 -3.60 -15.97 2.49
C GLU A 52 -2.37 -15.09 2.71
N LEU A 53 -1.58 -15.32 3.77
CA LEU A 53 -0.37 -14.55 4.08
C LEU A 53 0.87 -15.11 3.38
N VAL A 54 0.81 -16.40 3.04
CA VAL A 54 1.82 -17.10 2.26
C VAL A 54 1.10 -17.97 1.23
N GLU A 55 1.74 -18.16 0.09
CA GLU A 55 1.27 -19.07 -0.95
C GLU A 55 2.38 -20.01 -1.39
N THR A 56 2.00 -21.05 -2.10
CA THR A 56 2.96 -21.95 -2.71
C THR A 56 2.91 -21.91 -4.22
N VAL A 57 4.11 -21.92 -4.81
CA VAL A 57 4.31 -21.91 -6.25
C VAL A 57 4.84 -23.29 -6.65
N LYS A 58 4.20 -23.90 -7.65
CA LYS A 58 4.71 -25.14 -8.24
C LYS A 58 5.86 -24.79 -9.18
N SER A 59 7.02 -25.40 -8.95
CA SER A 59 8.16 -25.33 -9.85
C SER A 59 8.58 -26.74 -10.29
N TYR A 60 9.44 -26.81 -11.31
CA TYR A 60 10.07 -28.06 -11.75
C TYR A 60 10.95 -28.72 -10.67
N ARG A 61 11.35 -27.97 -9.62
CA ARG A 61 12.14 -28.46 -8.47
C ARG A 61 11.28 -28.76 -7.23
N GLY A 62 9.95 -28.74 -7.38
CA GLY A 62 8.99 -28.95 -6.29
C GLY A 62 8.27 -27.66 -5.88
N GLU A 63 7.62 -27.71 -4.72
CA GLU A 63 6.80 -26.61 -4.18
C GLU A 63 7.66 -25.61 -3.40
N THR A 64 7.63 -24.34 -3.80
CA THR A 64 8.28 -23.22 -3.11
C THR A 64 7.24 -22.37 -2.39
N ILE A 65 7.64 -21.73 -1.30
CA ILE A 65 6.81 -20.87 -0.46
C ILE A 65 7.27 -19.43 -0.66
N LYS A 66 6.31 -18.51 -0.79
CA LYS A 66 6.54 -17.06 -0.80
C LYS A 66 5.48 -16.33 0.00
N LEU A 67 5.80 -15.10 0.41
CA LEU A 67 4.82 -14.19 0.99
C LEU A 67 3.89 -13.68 -0.11
N THR A 68 2.62 -13.55 0.22
CA THR A 68 1.64 -12.84 -0.62
C THR A 68 1.70 -11.34 -0.34
N THR A 69 0.97 -10.55 -1.14
CA THR A 69 0.71 -9.13 -0.83
C THR A 69 0.11 -8.94 0.56
N ASN A 70 -0.81 -9.81 0.99
CA ASN A 70 -1.40 -9.75 2.34
C ASN A 70 -0.37 -10.06 3.43
N GLY A 71 0.55 -11.00 3.17
CA GLY A 71 1.69 -11.26 4.07
C GLY A 71 2.55 -10.02 4.29
N TYR A 72 2.91 -9.33 3.21
CA TYR A 72 3.69 -8.08 3.31
C TYR A 72 2.92 -6.94 3.98
N LYS A 73 1.61 -6.83 3.74
CA LYS A 73 0.75 -5.83 4.43
C LYS A 73 0.70 -6.08 5.94
N GLU A 74 0.60 -7.33 6.37
CA GLU A 74 0.61 -7.67 7.80
C GLU A 74 1.94 -7.29 8.47
N LEU A 75 3.07 -7.56 7.80
CA LEU A 75 4.39 -7.14 8.29
C LEU A 75 4.52 -5.60 8.32
N ALA A 76 4.04 -4.90 7.30
CA ALA A 76 4.06 -3.45 7.23
C ALA A 76 3.19 -2.81 8.33
N LEU A 77 2.06 -3.42 8.68
CA LEU A 77 1.23 -2.97 9.81
C LEU A 77 1.99 -3.06 11.13
N ILE A 78 2.68 -4.17 11.38
CA ILE A 78 3.47 -4.33 12.61
C ILE A 78 4.65 -3.35 12.64
N GLN A 79 5.32 -3.13 11.51
CA GLN A 79 6.36 -2.11 11.41
C GLN A 79 5.81 -0.72 11.80
N ALA A 80 4.68 -0.30 11.22
CA ALA A 80 4.07 0.99 11.55
C ALA A 80 3.69 1.11 13.03
N LEU A 81 3.19 0.03 13.65
CA LEU A 81 2.87 0.00 15.07
C LEU A 81 4.12 0.11 15.96
N LEU A 82 5.21 -0.57 15.59
CA LEU A 82 6.50 -0.49 16.29
C LEU A 82 7.09 0.91 16.18
N GLU A 83 7.12 1.50 14.99
CA GLU A 83 7.63 2.86 14.77
C GLU A 83 6.83 3.90 15.56
N LYS A 84 5.49 3.75 15.62
CA LYS A 84 4.63 4.58 16.46
C LYS A 84 4.96 4.41 17.95
N ALA A 85 5.10 3.17 18.44
CA ALA A 85 5.40 2.89 19.84
C ALA A 85 6.77 3.45 20.25
N LEU A 86 7.74 3.41 19.35
CA LEU A 86 9.11 3.91 19.55
C LEU A 86 9.27 5.41 19.24
N LYS A 87 8.24 6.06 18.67
CA LYS A 87 8.27 7.46 18.22
C LYS A 87 9.37 7.73 17.18
N ILE A 88 9.58 6.81 16.24
CA ILE A 88 10.60 6.88 15.17
C ILE A 88 10.00 6.85 13.77
N GLN A 89 8.71 7.14 13.63
CA GLN A 89 8.03 7.16 12.33
C GLN A 89 8.74 8.13 11.37
N PRO A 90 8.97 7.76 10.10
CA PRO A 90 9.62 8.64 9.13
C PRO A 90 8.76 9.88 8.88
N SER A 91 9.42 11.04 8.75
CA SER A 91 8.76 12.30 8.38
C SER A 91 8.35 12.31 6.91
N GLU A 92 9.03 11.55 6.06
CA GLU A 92 8.74 11.47 4.63
C GLU A 92 9.06 10.09 4.04
N VAL A 93 8.35 9.72 2.97
CA VAL A 93 8.58 8.50 2.20
C VAL A 93 8.57 8.83 0.72
N LYS A 94 9.69 8.56 0.02
CA LYS A 94 9.84 8.78 -1.42
C LYS A 94 9.39 7.56 -2.21
N LEU A 95 8.59 7.82 -3.23
CA LEU A 95 8.05 6.83 -4.16
C LEU A 95 8.28 7.26 -5.60
N GLU A 96 8.45 6.27 -6.47
CA GLU A 96 8.47 6.43 -7.92
C GLU A 96 7.37 5.57 -8.55
N GLY A 97 6.81 6.04 -9.66
CA GLY A 97 5.88 5.25 -10.45
C GLY A 97 5.63 5.84 -11.83
N LYS A 98 4.86 5.10 -12.63
CA LYS A 98 4.51 5.47 -14.00
C LYS A 98 3.06 5.90 -14.11
N ILE A 99 2.83 6.97 -14.85
CA ILE A 99 1.49 7.49 -15.08
C ILE A 99 0.75 6.59 -16.06
N PHE A 100 -0.54 6.40 -15.83
CA PHE A 100 -1.42 5.73 -16.79
C PHE A 100 -2.83 6.32 -16.77
N THR A 101 -3.57 6.16 -17.87
CA THR A 101 -4.98 6.53 -17.95
C THR A 101 -5.84 5.44 -17.32
N GLY A 102 -6.67 5.84 -16.36
CA GLY A 102 -7.64 4.93 -15.73
C GLY A 102 -9.00 4.90 -16.41
N LEU A 103 -10.01 4.44 -15.67
CA LEU A 103 -11.40 4.36 -16.14
C LEU A 103 -12.11 5.72 -16.22
N GLY A 104 -11.44 6.82 -15.84
CA GLY A 104 -12.02 8.17 -15.86
C GLY A 104 -13.01 8.46 -14.73
N GLU A 105 -13.22 7.53 -13.79
CA GLU A 105 -14.22 7.68 -12.74
C GLU A 105 -13.81 8.66 -11.63
N GLY A 106 -12.51 8.88 -11.41
CA GLY A 106 -12.00 9.74 -10.33
C GLY A 106 -12.62 11.14 -10.32
N ALA A 107 -12.81 11.74 -11.51
CA ALA A 107 -13.45 13.05 -11.65
C ALA A 107 -14.85 13.10 -11.03
N TYR A 108 -15.65 12.04 -11.20
CA TYR A 108 -16.99 11.95 -10.61
C TYR A 108 -16.94 11.94 -9.09
N TYR A 109 -16.02 11.18 -8.48
CA TYR A 109 -15.90 11.09 -7.02
C TYR A 109 -15.34 12.39 -6.42
N ILE A 110 -14.27 12.94 -6.99
CA ILE A 110 -13.63 14.16 -6.48
C ILE A 110 -14.54 15.39 -6.61
N SER A 111 -15.50 15.37 -7.54
CA SER A 111 -16.47 16.45 -7.73
C SER A 111 -17.65 16.41 -6.76
N GLN A 112 -17.79 15.37 -5.92
CA GLN A 112 -18.93 15.30 -5.00
C GLN A 112 -18.83 16.39 -3.92
N PRO A 113 -19.86 17.24 -3.73
CA PRO A 113 -19.80 18.37 -2.80
C PRO A 113 -19.36 17.98 -1.38
N LYS A 114 -19.94 16.91 -0.82
CA LYS A 114 -19.62 16.40 0.52
C LYS A 114 -18.18 15.90 0.70
N TYR A 115 -17.54 15.43 -0.37
CA TYR A 115 -16.10 15.13 -0.33
C TYR A 115 -15.28 16.40 -0.50
N ARG A 116 -15.68 17.26 -1.45
CA ARG A 116 -14.97 18.49 -1.80
C ARG A 116 -14.83 19.44 -0.61
N GLU A 117 -15.90 19.62 0.17
CA GLU A 117 -15.89 20.39 1.42
C GLU A 117 -14.84 19.86 2.41
N GLN A 118 -14.82 18.55 2.63
CA GLN A 118 -13.84 17.91 3.52
C GLN A 118 -12.41 17.96 2.98
N PHE A 119 -12.20 17.89 1.66
CA PHE A 119 -10.87 18.06 1.08
C PHE A 119 -10.34 19.47 1.35
N ILE A 120 -11.17 20.50 1.17
CA ILE A 120 -10.78 21.89 1.46
C ILE A 120 -10.44 22.04 2.95
N GLU A 121 -11.32 21.56 3.83
CA GLU A 121 -11.14 21.67 5.29
C GLU A 121 -9.91 20.91 5.80
N LYS A 122 -9.76 19.64 5.40
CA LYS A 122 -8.78 18.72 6.01
C LYS A 122 -7.44 18.66 5.25
N LEU A 123 -7.44 18.91 3.95
CA LEU A 123 -6.21 18.92 3.12
C LEU A 123 -5.72 20.34 2.83
N GLY A 124 -6.57 21.36 2.99
CA GLY A 124 -6.19 22.76 2.80
C GLY A 124 -6.24 23.24 1.34
N PHE A 125 -6.81 22.46 0.43
CA PHE A 125 -6.96 22.86 -0.97
C PHE A 125 -8.23 22.32 -1.62
N ASN A 126 -8.70 23.02 -2.65
CA ASN A 126 -9.83 22.60 -3.47
C ASN A 126 -9.34 21.75 -4.65
N PRO A 127 -9.58 20.43 -4.70
CA PRO A 127 -8.97 19.57 -5.72
C PRO A 127 -9.53 19.84 -7.12
N TYR A 128 -8.67 19.74 -8.14
CA TYR A 128 -9.10 19.60 -9.53
C TYR A 128 -10.02 18.36 -9.68
N PRO A 129 -11.09 18.40 -10.49
CA PRO A 129 -12.01 17.28 -10.66
C PRO A 129 -11.37 16.13 -11.46
N GLY A 130 -10.54 15.34 -10.80
CA GLY A 130 -9.85 14.19 -11.37
C GLY A 130 -8.78 13.63 -10.44
N THR A 131 -8.24 12.47 -10.81
CA THR A 131 -7.10 11.83 -10.13
C THR A 131 -5.99 11.57 -11.16
N LEU A 132 -4.75 11.73 -10.74
CA LEU A 132 -3.60 11.22 -11.47
C LEU A 132 -3.32 9.80 -10.98
N ASN A 133 -3.43 8.81 -11.86
CA ASN A 133 -3.18 7.41 -11.51
C ASN A 133 -1.72 7.07 -11.75
N VAL A 134 -1.10 6.48 -10.73
CA VAL A 134 0.32 6.17 -10.70
C VAL A 134 0.49 4.69 -10.40
N LYS A 135 1.09 3.97 -11.33
CA LYS A 135 1.51 2.58 -11.16
C LYS A 135 2.88 2.56 -10.47
N ILE A 136 2.92 2.07 -9.25
CA ILE A 136 4.13 2.04 -8.43
C ILE A 136 5.06 0.92 -8.88
N GLU A 137 6.36 1.22 -8.95
CA GLU A 137 7.35 0.21 -9.31
C GLU A 137 7.52 -0.84 -8.18
N GLU A 138 7.85 -2.07 -8.54
CA GLU A 138 7.82 -3.23 -7.64
C GLU A 138 8.65 -3.02 -6.37
N GLU A 139 9.81 -2.37 -6.50
CA GLU A 139 10.72 -2.09 -5.38
C GLU A 139 10.10 -1.15 -4.31
N TYR A 140 9.12 -0.33 -4.69
CA TYR A 140 8.45 0.63 -3.80
C TYR A 140 7.17 0.08 -3.18
N LEU A 141 6.67 -1.10 -3.61
CA LEU A 141 5.39 -1.64 -3.11
C LEU A 141 5.37 -1.85 -1.60
N LYS A 142 6.50 -2.29 -1.02
CA LYS A 142 6.63 -2.46 0.44
C LYS A 142 6.45 -1.11 1.17
N LYS A 143 7.00 -0.02 0.62
CA LYS A 143 6.81 1.34 1.16
C LYS A 143 5.35 1.79 1.04
N VAL A 144 4.65 1.43 -0.04
CA VAL A 144 3.22 1.71 -0.19
C VAL A 144 2.39 1.02 0.89
N PHE A 145 2.66 -0.25 1.18
CA PHE A 145 1.95 -0.97 2.25
C PHE A 145 2.21 -0.33 3.61
N LEU A 146 3.44 0.11 3.86
CA LEU A 146 3.83 0.81 5.07
C LEU A 146 3.10 2.16 5.21
N ILE A 147 3.09 2.99 4.15
CA ILE A 147 2.32 4.24 4.13
C ILE A 147 0.85 3.99 4.44
N LYS A 148 0.23 2.98 3.82
CA LYS A 148 -1.18 2.62 4.02
C LYS A 148 -1.51 2.14 5.45
N SER A 149 -0.49 1.75 6.21
CA SER A 149 -0.58 1.34 7.63
C SER A 149 -0.38 2.49 8.62
N TYR A 150 0.17 3.62 8.18
CA TYR A 150 0.29 4.81 9.03
C TYR A 150 -1.06 5.50 9.27
N PRO A 151 -1.15 6.36 10.31
CA PRO A 151 -2.26 7.29 10.43
C PRO A 151 -2.45 8.10 9.14
N SER A 152 -3.70 8.41 8.84
CA SER A 152 -4.11 9.12 7.62
C SER A 152 -5.17 10.15 7.94
N ILE A 153 -5.28 11.15 7.07
CA ILE A 153 -6.39 12.09 7.09
C ILE A 153 -7.61 11.37 6.51
N ILE A 154 -8.67 11.22 7.31
CA ILE A 154 -9.88 10.52 6.88
C ILE A 154 -10.89 11.53 6.33
N ILE A 155 -11.28 11.31 5.09
CA ILE A 155 -12.44 11.95 4.47
C ILE A 155 -13.62 11.01 4.65
N GLU A 156 -14.62 11.46 5.40
CA GLU A 156 -15.75 10.63 5.80
C GLU A 156 -16.64 10.30 4.59
N GLY A 157 -17.12 9.05 4.61
CA GLY A 157 -18.13 8.60 3.67
C GLY A 157 -19.47 9.26 3.92
N PHE A 158 -20.38 9.15 2.95
CA PHE A 158 -21.73 9.68 3.06
C PHE A 158 -22.69 8.87 2.20
N VAL A 159 -23.98 9.05 2.45
CA VAL A 159 -25.04 8.48 1.60
C VAL A 159 -25.75 9.61 0.86
N ASN A 160 -26.11 9.36 -0.38
CA ASN A 160 -27.13 10.13 -1.10
C ASN A 160 -28.25 9.20 -1.56
N ASN A 161 -29.32 9.76 -2.12
CA ASN A 161 -30.52 9.02 -2.50
C ASN A 161 -30.29 7.87 -3.51
N LYS A 162 -29.12 7.78 -4.14
CA LYS A 162 -28.80 6.80 -5.18
C LYS A 162 -27.70 5.80 -4.77
N ARG A 163 -26.82 6.15 -3.82
CA ARG A 163 -25.62 5.35 -3.51
C ARG A 163 -24.97 5.75 -2.20
N THR A 164 -24.22 4.79 -1.65
CA THR A 164 -23.30 4.98 -0.53
C THR A 164 -21.89 5.25 -1.03
N PHE A 165 -21.25 6.26 -0.46
CA PHE A 165 -19.86 6.63 -0.68
C PHE A 165 -19.06 6.25 0.57
N GLY A 166 -18.01 5.46 0.38
CA GLY A 166 -17.17 5.00 1.49
C GLY A 166 -16.20 6.10 1.99
N PRO A 167 -15.55 5.91 3.14
CA PRO A 167 -14.48 6.82 3.55
C PRO A 167 -13.27 6.70 2.60
N VAL A 168 -12.51 7.78 2.51
CA VAL A 168 -11.26 7.87 1.73
C VAL A 168 -10.12 8.23 2.68
N LYS A 169 -9.05 7.45 2.65
CA LYS A 169 -7.81 7.78 3.36
C LYS A 169 -6.96 8.69 2.50
N CYS A 170 -6.44 9.76 3.08
CA CYS A 170 -5.58 10.72 2.41
C CYS A 170 -4.24 10.88 3.14
N TYR A 171 -3.19 11.03 2.36
CA TYR A 171 -1.84 11.30 2.84
C TYR A 171 -1.30 12.53 2.11
N LYS A 172 -0.81 13.52 2.85
CA LYS A 172 -0.21 14.70 2.24
C LYS A 172 1.01 14.29 1.42
N ALA A 173 1.20 14.93 0.28
CA ALA A 173 2.30 14.61 -0.61
C ALA A 173 2.79 15.85 -1.36
N VAL A 174 3.98 15.74 -1.94
CA VAL A 174 4.53 16.69 -2.89
C VAL A 174 4.98 15.92 -4.13
N LEU A 175 4.44 16.29 -5.29
CA LEU A 175 4.79 15.73 -6.59
C LEU A 175 5.91 16.55 -7.24
N GLU A 176 6.94 15.87 -7.75
CA GLU A 176 8.11 16.46 -8.41
C GLU A 176 8.80 17.57 -7.60
N GLY A 177 8.70 17.50 -6.27
CA GLY A 177 9.24 18.50 -5.33
C GLY A 177 8.60 19.89 -5.42
N LYS A 178 7.50 20.04 -6.15
CA LYS A 178 6.95 21.36 -6.55
C LYS A 178 5.47 21.55 -6.24
N ILE A 179 4.67 20.50 -6.43
CA ILE A 179 3.21 20.62 -6.34
C ILE A 179 2.72 19.91 -5.09
N GLU A 180 2.19 20.67 -4.14
CA GLU A 180 1.45 20.13 -3.00
C GLU A 180 0.22 19.38 -3.49
N CYS A 181 0.04 18.16 -2.99
CA CYS A 181 -1.00 17.25 -3.40
C CYS A 181 -1.35 16.27 -2.27
N ALA A 182 -2.26 15.34 -2.54
CA ALA A 182 -2.53 14.24 -1.63
C ALA A 182 -2.65 12.92 -2.38
N VAL A 183 -2.05 11.87 -1.82
CA VAL A 183 -2.31 10.49 -2.22
C VAL A 183 -3.61 10.06 -1.56
N ILE A 184 -4.53 9.49 -2.34
CA ILE A 184 -5.79 8.95 -1.82
C ILE A 184 -5.85 7.44 -1.97
N SER A 185 -6.52 6.79 -1.02
CA SER A 185 -6.81 5.37 -1.04
C SER A 185 -8.27 5.16 -0.63
N ALA A 186 -9.13 4.89 -1.62
CA ALA A 186 -10.51 4.49 -1.37
C ALA A 186 -10.57 3.03 -0.90
N MET A 187 -11.57 2.66 -0.08
CA MET A 187 -11.74 1.27 0.37
C MET A 187 -12.24 0.32 -0.73
N ARG A 188 -12.78 0.86 -1.84
CA ARG A 188 -13.20 0.11 -3.03
C ARG A 188 -12.49 0.71 -4.24
N THR A 189 -11.33 0.17 -4.60
CA THR A 189 -10.61 0.54 -5.81
C THR A 189 -10.78 -0.54 -6.86
N HIS A 190 -10.92 -0.14 -8.13
CA HIS A 190 -10.87 -1.07 -9.27
C HIS A 190 -9.44 -1.57 -9.55
N TYR A 191 -8.44 -0.94 -8.95
CA TYR A 191 -7.04 -1.24 -9.17
C TYR A 191 -6.42 -2.11 -8.07
N LYS A 192 -5.35 -2.81 -8.46
CA LYS A 192 -4.47 -3.59 -7.58
C LYS A 192 -3.74 -2.67 -6.60
N ASP A 193 -3.15 -3.26 -5.56
CA ASP A 193 -2.48 -2.53 -4.48
C ASP A 193 -1.28 -1.67 -4.90
N ASP A 194 -0.79 -1.88 -6.11
CA ASP A 194 0.33 -1.20 -6.77
C ASP A 194 -0.09 0.07 -7.53
N VAL A 195 -1.34 0.51 -7.40
CA VAL A 195 -1.81 1.78 -7.94
C VAL A 195 -2.10 2.75 -6.80
N LEU A 196 -1.60 3.98 -6.95
CA LEU A 196 -1.95 5.12 -6.13
C LEU A 196 -2.64 6.17 -6.99
N GLU A 197 -3.58 6.89 -6.39
CA GLU A 197 -4.29 8.00 -7.00
C GLU A 197 -3.85 9.29 -6.30
N ILE A 198 -3.52 10.33 -7.07
CA ILE A 198 -3.09 11.62 -6.56
C ILE A 198 -4.12 12.69 -6.94
N ILE A 199 -4.52 13.50 -5.96
CA ILE A 199 -5.34 14.71 -6.16
C ILE A 199 -4.51 15.94 -5.85
N ALA A 200 -4.76 17.03 -6.58
CA ALA A 200 -4.05 18.29 -6.43
C ALA A 200 -5.00 19.45 -6.76
N PRO A 201 -4.69 20.70 -6.38
CA PRO A 201 -5.51 21.86 -6.74
C PRO A 201 -5.53 22.16 -8.26
N VAL A 202 -4.61 21.57 -9.03
CA VAL A 202 -4.45 21.79 -10.47
C VAL A 202 -4.53 20.50 -11.27
N ASN A 203 -4.78 20.59 -12.57
CA ASN A 203 -4.63 19.47 -13.49
C ASN A 203 -3.14 19.11 -13.61
N LEU A 204 -2.72 18.04 -12.95
CA LEU A 204 -1.31 17.62 -12.90
C LEU A 204 -0.73 17.29 -14.28
N ARG A 205 -1.54 16.71 -15.18
CA ARG A 205 -1.07 16.38 -16.54
C ARG A 205 -0.75 17.63 -17.35
N GLU A 206 -1.59 18.65 -17.25
CA GLU A 206 -1.35 19.93 -17.93
C GLU A 206 -0.20 20.70 -17.28
N ALA A 207 -0.20 20.81 -15.95
CA ALA A 207 0.79 21.58 -15.20
C ALA A 207 2.22 21.05 -15.39
N LEU A 208 2.38 19.73 -15.49
CA LEU A 208 3.69 19.08 -15.65
C LEU A 208 3.92 18.50 -17.06
N LYS A 209 2.98 18.71 -17.99
CA LYS A 209 3.00 18.18 -19.37
C LYS A 209 3.19 16.65 -19.46
N LEU A 210 2.56 15.93 -18.53
CA LEU A 210 2.71 14.49 -18.35
C LEU A 210 1.85 13.66 -19.32
N LYS A 211 2.40 12.53 -19.76
CA LYS A 211 1.77 11.53 -20.63
C LYS A 211 1.79 10.16 -19.97
N ASP A 212 1.02 9.24 -20.53
CA ASP A 212 1.06 7.85 -20.07
C ASP A 212 2.43 7.23 -20.33
N GLY A 213 2.92 6.49 -19.34
CA GLY A 213 4.26 5.91 -19.32
C GLY A 213 5.33 6.80 -18.69
N ASP A 214 5.08 8.09 -18.51
CA ASP A 214 6.02 9.00 -17.85
C ASP A 214 6.27 8.56 -16.40
N LYS A 215 7.55 8.56 -16.02
CA LYS A 215 7.98 8.34 -14.64
C LYS A 215 7.83 9.62 -13.84
N ILE A 216 7.32 9.48 -12.62
CA ILE A 216 7.22 10.57 -11.66
C ILE A 216 7.71 10.16 -10.29
N ASN A 217 8.23 11.16 -9.58
CA ASN A 217 8.66 11.07 -8.20
C ASN A 217 7.72 11.88 -7.32
N PHE A 218 7.34 11.31 -6.19
CA PHE A 218 6.55 12.02 -5.20
C PHE A 218 6.95 11.60 -3.79
N THR A 219 6.85 12.55 -2.88
CA THR A 219 7.17 12.36 -1.47
C THR A 219 5.87 12.40 -0.69
N VAL A 220 5.60 11.35 0.08
CA VAL A 220 4.43 11.25 0.96
C VAL A 220 4.86 11.57 2.38
N PHE A 221 4.04 12.35 3.08
CA PHE A 221 4.26 12.75 4.47
C PHE A 221 3.24 12.00 5.34
N PRO A 222 3.67 10.94 6.05
CA PRO A 222 2.81 10.23 6.98
C PRO A 222 2.22 11.17 8.04
N THR A 223 0.98 10.93 8.45
CA THR A 223 0.40 11.68 9.57
C THR A 223 0.93 11.09 10.88
N HIS A 224 1.23 11.95 11.85
CA HIS A 224 1.69 11.60 13.20
C HIS A 224 0.54 11.68 14.21
#